data_AF-A0A1G2KKW7-F1
#
_entry.id   AF-A0A1G2KKW7-F1
#
_cell.length_a   1.000
_cell.length_b   1.000
_cell.length_c   1.000
_cell.angle_alpha   90.00
_cell.angle_beta   90.00
_cell.angle_gamma   90.00
#
_symmetry.space_group_name_H-M   'P 1'
#
loop_
_entity.id
_entity.type
_entity.pdbx_description
1 polymer ?
#
loop_
_entity_poly.entity_id
_entity_poly.type
_entity_poly.pdbx_seq_one_letter_code
_entity_poly.pdbx_strand_id
1 'polypeptide(L)'
;MSTCVRNKKREDKKGVLSFIFYLLSCRCEFTPLETPTRTLWNRECKAKPPCGFSFGISKNSAKFLTGFTLVESMVAITILLTAIVGSVSLVARGIFDFKFAKNKLVAMNLAQEGIELVRVIKENNVLCDSLNGNPPHQWDKKPGGGNLDGHDYAVDSNAIPIDIDCTPPGGSDIKIQTPSLTGSCNSPLLFDPANGRYSYVSGNPTMFSRCIHICTPPSSGKVCGSAPDTGDTPVIPPSDQMDIVSVVQWKEGGNDRSVTARERVYDWR
;
A
#
# COMPACT_ATOMS: atom_id res chain seq x y z
N MET A 1 -28.69 25.54 42.98
CA MET A 1 -27.99 26.85 43.02
C MET A 1 -27.86 27.31 41.59
N SER A 2 -28.74 28.23 41.20
CA SER A 2 -29.01 28.64 39.83
C SER A 2 -28.13 29.84 39.48
N THR A 3 -27.42 29.81 38.35
CA THR A 3 -26.84 31.00 37.74
C THR A 3 -27.15 31.03 36.25
N CYS A 4 -28.07 31.92 35.90
CA CYS A 4 -28.42 32.30 34.54
C CYS A 4 -27.56 33.51 34.16
N VAL A 5 -26.67 33.36 33.18
CA VAL A 5 -25.91 34.50 32.63
C VAL A 5 -26.62 34.96 31.36
N ARG A 6 -27.17 36.17 31.45
CA ARG A 6 -27.79 36.92 30.35
C ARG A 6 -26.68 37.70 29.64
N ASN A 7 -26.48 37.51 28.33
CA ASN A 7 -25.70 38.46 27.53
C ASN A 7 -26.39 38.88 26.22
N LYS A 8 -26.98 40.07 26.35
CA LYS A 8 -27.12 41.22 25.45
C LYS A 8 -26.81 41.02 23.95
N LYS A 9 -27.88 41.13 23.15
CA LYS A 9 -27.91 41.41 21.71
C LYS A 9 -27.24 42.77 21.42
N ARG A 10 -26.31 42.83 20.47
CA ARG A 10 -25.87 44.08 19.82
C ARG A 10 -26.08 43.91 18.32
N GLU A 11 -27.05 44.63 17.78
CA GLU A 11 -27.18 44.84 16.34
C GLU A 11 -26.21 45.96 15.94
N ASP A 12 -25.44 45.75 14.89
CA ASP A 12 -24.90 46.83 14.08
C ASP A 12 -25.25 46.57 12.61
N LYS A 13 -25.78 47.63 11.98
CA LYS A 13 -26.29 47.65 10.61
C LYS A 13 -25.19 48.06 9.63
N LYS A 14 -25.41 47.61 8.38
CA LYS A 14 -24.98 48.16 7.07
C LYS A 14 -23.69 47.61 6.45
N GLY A 15 -23.87 46.82 5.39
CA GLY A 15 -23.43 47.25 4.06
C GLY A 15 -22.30 46.46 3.39
N VAL A 16 -22.64 46.00 2.17
CA VAL A 16 -21.77 45.73 1.01
C VAL A 16 -21.32 44.28 0.79
N LEU A 17 -21.55 43.86 -0.46
CA LEU A 17 -21.42 42.55 -1.10
C LEU A 17 -20.20 41.73 -0.67
N SER A 18 -20.44 40.48 -0.27
CA SER A 18 -19.44 39.41 -0.37
C SER A 18 -20.14 38.12 -0.79
N PHE A 19 -19.90 37.71 -2.04
CA PHE A 19 -20.27 36.40 -2.57
C PHE A 19 -19.35 35.37 -1.89
N ILE A 20 -19.83 34.74 -0.82
CA ILE A 20 -19.14 33.63 -0.15
C ILE A 20 -20.01 32.38 -0.30
N PHE A 21 -19.51 31.43 -1.08
CA PHE A 21 -19.96 30.04 -1.10
C PHE A 21 -19.84 29.46 0.32
N TYR A 22 -20.95 29.43 1.07
CA TYR A 22 -21.03 28.68 2.33
C TYR A 22 -21.40 27.23 2.01
N LEU A 23 -20.38 26.36 1.96
CA LEU A 23 -20.58 24.92 2.13
C LEU A 23 -21.07 24.68 3.57
N LEU A 24 -22.35 24.35 3.72
CA LEU A 24 -22.88 23.86 4.99
C LEU A 24 -22.20 22.53 5.34
N SER A 25 -21.34 22.58 6.36
CA SER A 25 -20.83 21.41 7.07
C SER A 25 -21.95 20.85 7.94
N CYS A 26 -22.51 19.69 7.57
CA CYS A 26 -23.41 18.94 8.42
C CYS A 26 -22.57 18.00 9.30
N ARG A 27 -22.27 18.40 10.54
CA ARG A 27 -21.73 17.48 11.56
C ARG A 27 -22.89 16.62 12.07
N CYS A 28 -22.80 15.30 11.86
CA CYS A 28 -23.58 14.33 12.62
C CYS A 28 -22.76 13.95 13.86
N GLU A 29 -23.20 14.38 15.04
CA GLU A 29 -22.66 13.92 16.32
C GLU A 29 -23.50 12.71 16.76
N PHE A 30 -22.88 11.53 16.75
CA PHE A 30 -23.50 10.28 17.17
C PHE A 30 -23.34 10.17 18.69
N THR A 31 -24.43 10.20 19.44
CA THR A 31 -24.44 9.78 20.86
C THR A 31 -25.00 8.36 20.95
N PRO A 32 -24.44 7.49 21.80
CA PRO A 32 -24.77 6.06 21.81
C PRO A 32 -26.12 5.77 22.45
N LEU A 33 -26.81 4.76 21.91
CA LEU A 33 -28.10 4.24 22.36
C LEU A 33 -27.96 3.45 23.68
N GLU A 34 -28.74 3.82 24.69
CA GLU A 34 -29.20 2.89 25.72
C GLU A 34 -30.48 2.18 25.26
N THR A 35 -30.58 0.90 25.63
CA THR A 35 -31.59 -0.10 25.22
C THR A 35 -33.02 0.25 25.65
N PRO A 36 -34.07 -0.05 24.83
CA PRO A 36 -35.45 0.21 25.22
C PRO A 36 -36.14 -1.04 25.81
N THR A 37 -36.79 -0.86 26.96
CA THR A 37 -37.89 -1.73 27.39
C THR A 37 -39.18 -1.36 26.66
N ARG A 38 -39.85 -2.38 26.12
CA ARG A 38 -41.15 -2.34 25.43
C ARG A 38 -42.21 -1.54 26.19
N THR A 39 -42.84 -0.59 25.50
CA THR A 39 -44.31 -0.40 25.54
C THR A 39 -44.77 0.31 24.26
N LEU A 40 -45.77 -0.30 23.60
CA LEU A 40 -46.48 0.21 22.44
C LEU A 40 -47.17 1.53 22.76
N TRP A 41 -46.73 2.61 22.12
CA TRP A 41 -47.54 3.81 21.89
C TRP A 41 -47.18 4.36 20.51
N ASN A 42 -48.15 4.39 19.60
CA ASN A 42 -48.08 5.14 18.36
C ASN A 42 -47.84 6.62 18.69
N ARG A 43 -46.61 7.09 18.48
CA ARG A 43 -46.33 8.51 18.30
C ARG A 43 -45.91 8.70 16.86
N GLU A 44 -46.83 9.27 16.09
CA GLU A 44 -46.51 9.91 14.82
C GLU A 44 -45.43 10.95 15.07
N CYS A 45 -44.22 10.71 14.59
CA CYS A 45 -43.22 11.75 14.44
C CYS A 45 -43.71 12.70 13.35
N LYS A 46 -44.36 13.80 13.75
CA LYS A 46 -44.50 14.96 12.86
C LYS A 46 -43.10 15.50 12.59
N ALA A 47 -42.52 15.07 11.47
CA ALA A 47 -41.39 15.75 10.87
C ALA A 47 -41.82 17.19 10.63
N LYS A 48 -41.20 18.12 11.37
CA LYS A 48 -41.28 19.55 11.08
C LYS A 48 -40.68 19.71 9.68
N PRO A 49 -41.40 20.26 8.69
CA PRO A 49 -40.86 20.37 7.34
C PRO A 49 -39.58 21.23 7.43
N PRO A 50 -38.50 20.86 6.73
CA PRO A 50 -37.37 21.76 6.62
C PRO A 50 -37.91 23.04 5.99
N CYS A 51 -37.44 24.18 6.50
CA CYS A 51 -37.61 25.49 5.90
C CYS A 51 -37.15 25.42 4.44
N GLY A 52 -38.09 25.04 3.57
CA GLY A 52 -37.92 25.01 2.14
C GLY A 52 -37.81 26.45 1.68
N PHE A 53 -36.64 26.80 1.16
CA PHE A 53 -36.50 27.98 0.32
C PHE A 53 -37.33 27.69 -0.94
N SER A 54 -38.59 28.14 -0.95
CA SER A 54 -39.43 28.06 -2.14
C SER A 54 -38.90 29.09 -3.13
N PHE A 55 -38.04 28.66 -4.05
CA PHE A 55 -37.72 29.46 -5.23
C PHE A 55 -38.96 29.45 -6.13
N GLY A 56 -39.82 30.44 -5.96
CA GLY A 56 -40.95 30.68 -6.84
C GLY A 56 -40.44 31.13 -8.21
N ILE A 57 -40.10 30.18 -9.08
CA ILE A 57 -39.88 30.47 -10.50
C ILE A 57 -41.26 30.68 -11.11
N SER A 58 -41.63 31.95 -11.33
CA SER A 58 -42.77 32.30 -12.18
C SER A 58 -42.55 31.69 -13.57
N LYS A 59 -43.31 30.65 -13.92
CA LYS A 59 -43.31 30.06 -15.26
C LYS A 59 -44.02 31.01 -16.22
N ASN A 60 -43.30 32.00 -16.74
CA ASN A 60 -43.72 32.65 -17.97
C ASN A 60 -43.52 31.63 -19.10
N SER A 61 -44.61 31.04 -19.58
CA SER A 61 -44.60 30.11 -20.71
C SER A 61 -44.32 30.88 -22.00
N ALA A 62 -43.05 31.06 -22.33
CA ALA A 62 -42.65 31.47 -23.67
C ALA A 62 -42.95 30.30 -24.63
N LYS A 63 -43.93 30.48 -25.52
CA LYS A 63 -44.14 29.57 -26.64
C LYS A 63 -42.98 29.75 -27.61
N PHE A 64 -42.07 28.76 -27.67
CA PHE A 64 -41.05 28.70 -28.71
C PHE A 64 -41.72 28.36 -30.05
N LEU A 65 -41.77 29.34 -30.95
CA LEU A 65 -42.18 29.13 -32.34
C LEU A 65 -41.09 28.35 -33.07
N THR A 66 -41.52 27.38 -33.87
CA THR A 66 -40.70 26.48 -34.68
C THR A 66 -39.91 27.25 -35.73
N GLY A 67 -38.63 27.48 -35.46
CA GLY A 67 -37.62 27.91 -36.42
C GLY A 67 -36.25 27.67 -35.80
N PHE A 68 -35.39 26.89 -36.48
CA PHE A 68 -34.00 26.71 -36.07
C PHE A 68 -33.33 28.08 -36.02
N THR A 69 -33.03 28.57 -34.82
CA THR A 69 -32.26 29.82 -34.71
C THR A 69 -30.80 29.49 -34.94
N LEU A 70 -30.13 30.20 -35.86
CA LEU A 70 -28.70 30.03 -36.13
C LEU A 70 -27.87 30.19 -34.83
N VAL A 71 -28.35 31.05 -33.93
CA VAL A 71 -27.76 31.29 -32.60
C VAL A 71 -27.82 30.05 -31.70
N GLU A 72 -28.90 29.26 -31.71
CA GLU A 72 -29.01 28.01 -30.95
C GLU A 72 -27.96 26.98 -31.41
N SER A 73 -27.74 26.85 -32.72
CA SER A 73 -26.69 25.98 -33.25
C SER A 73 -25.28 26.45 -32.88
N MET A 74 -25.04 27.78 -32.86
CA MET A 74 -23.75 28.32 -32.41
C MET A 74 -23.50 28.02 -30.92
N VAL A 75 -24.52 28.17 -30.08
CA VAL A 75 -24.42 27.85 -28.64
C VAL A 75 -24.30 26.34 -28.41
N ALA A 76 -24.99 25.52 -29.18
CA ALA A 76 -24.87 24.06 -29.08
C ALA A 76 -23.46 23.58 -29.43
N ILE A 77 -22.86 24.12 -30.51
CA ILE A 77 -21.49 23.77 -30.92
C ILE A 77 -20.47 24.24 -29.87
N THR A 78 -20.64 25.43 -29.26
CA THR A 78 -19.70 25.91 -28.24
C THR A 78 -19.72 25.03 -26.99
N ILE A 79 -20.91 24.65 -26.51
CA ILE A 79 -21.04 23.73 -25.37
C ILE A 79 -20.43 22.37 -25.71
N LEU A 80 -20.68 21.85 -26.92
CA LEU A 80 -20.08 20.59 -27.38
C LEU A 80 -18.55 20.63 -27.39
N LEU A 81 -17.96 21.70 -27.94
CA LEU A 81 -16.50 21.86 -28.00
C LEU A 81 -15.88 21.93 -26.59
N THR A 82 -16.50 22.68 -25.68
CA THR A 82 -16.01 22.75 -24.29
C THR A 82 -16.07 21.41 -23.57
N ALA A 83 -17.13 20.62 -23.79
CA ALA A 83 -17.25 19.27 -23.23
C ALA A 83 -16.15 18.32 -23.75
N ILE A 84 -15.85 18.37 -25.05
CA ILE A 84 -14.79 17.56 -25.65
C ILE A 84 -13.42 17.91 -25.07
N VAL A 85 -13.08 19.20 -24.98
CA VAL A 85 -11.79 19.63 -24.41
C VAL A 85 -11.62 19.16 -22.96
N GLY A 86 -12.69 19.24 -22.15
CA GLY A 86 -12.68 18.74 -20.78
C GLY A 86 -12.39 17.23 -20.70
N SER A 87 -13.09 16.44 -21.50
CA SER A 87 -12.90 14.98 -21.53
C SER A 87 -11.50 14.56 -21.99
N VAL A 88 -10.98 15.17 -23.07
CA VAL A 88 -9.64 14.87 -23.60
C VAL A 88 -8.55 15.23 -22.60
N SER A 89 -8.69 16.37 -21.91
CA SER A 89 -7.73 16.79 -20.89
C SER A 89 -7.66 15.81 -19.71
N LEU A 90 -8.79 15.24 -19.31
CA LEU A 90 -8.84 14.22 -18.25
C LEU A 90 -8.15 12.92 -18.70
N VAL A 91 -8.44 12.44 -19.90
CA VAL A 91 -7.82 11.23 -20.46
C VAL A 91 -6.31 11.39 -20.57
N ALA A 92 -5.84 12.55 -21.06
CA ALA A 92 -4.42 12.84 -21.19
C ALA A 92 -3.69 12.71 -19.84
N ARG A 93 -4.27 13.26 -18.76
CA ARG A 93 -3.71 13.15 -17.40
C ARG A 93 -3.70 11.70 -16.90
N GLY A 94 -4.79 10.96 -17.12
CA GLY A 94 -4.89 9.55 -16.71
C GLY A 94 -3.80 8.66 -17.33
N ILE A 95 -3.38 8.93 -18.56
CA ILE A 95 -2.29 8.18 -19.23
C ILE A 95 -0.94 8.42 -18.55
N PHE A 96 -0.69 9.64 -18.05
CA PHE A 96 0.54 9.92 -17.30
C PHE A 96 0.53 9.22 -15.94
N ASP A 97 -0.57 9.32 -15.20
CA ASP A 97 -0.73 8.68 -13.89
C ASP A 97 -0.62 7.15 -13.96
N PHE A 98 -1.09 6.55 -15.06
CA PHE A 98 -0.97 5.11 -15.30
C PHE A 98 0.49 4.63 -15.30
N LYS A 99 1.44 5.42 -15.81
CA LYS A 99 2.86 5.03 -15.81
C LYS A 99 3.42 4.90 -14.40
N PHE A 100 3.11 5.87 -13.54
CA PHE A 100 3.51 5.85 -12.13
C PHE A 100 2.86 4.68 -11.39
N ALA A 101 1.55 4.46 -11.60
CA ALA A 101 0.83 3.34 -10.99
C ALA A 101 1.42 1.99 -11.42
N LYS A 102 1.75 1.83 -12.71
CA LYS A 102 2.37 0.62 -13.25
C LYS A 102 3.73 0.36 -12.59
N ASN A 103 4.60 1.36 -12.54
CA ASN A 103 5.94 1.20 -11.96
C ASN A 103 5.87 0.88 -10.46
N LYS A 104 4.95 1.53 -9.73
CA LYS A 104 4.69 1.20 -8.33
C LYS A 104 4.23 -0.24 -8.15
N LEU A 105 3.31 -0.73 -9.00
CA LEU A 105 2.82 -2.11 -8.92
C LEU A 105 3.92 -3.13 -9.20
N VAL A 106 4.77 -2.87 -10.20
CA VAL A 106 5.96 -3.69 -10.46
C VAL A 106 6.87 -3.72 -9.24
N ALA A 107 7.17 -2.56 -8.63
CA ALA A 107 8.00 -2.48 -7.44
C ALA A 107 7.39 -3.23 -6.24
N MET A 108 6.07 -3.18 -6.04
CA MET A 108 5.38 -3.96 -4.99
C MET A 108 5.54 -5.47 -5.20
N ASN A 109 5.36 -5.95 -6.43
CA ASN A 109 5.51 -7.37 -6.75
C ASN A 109 6.96 -7.84 -6.58
N LEU A 110 7.93 -7.03 -7.00
CA LEU A 110 9.35 -7.31 -6.79
C LEU A 110 9.73 -7.35 -5.31
N ALA A 111 9.11 -6.49 -4.50
CA ALA A 111 9.32 -6.46 -3.06
C ALA A 111 8.77 -7.74 -2.40
N GLN A 112 7.54 -8.16 -2.77
CA GLN A 112 6.92 -9.39 -2.30
C GLN A 112 7.73 -10.63 -2.72
N GLU A 113 8.11 -10.72 -3.99
CA GLU A 113 8.97 -11.80 -4.48
C GLU A 113 10.28 -11.89 -3.68
N GLY A 114 10.88 -10.74 -3.33
CA GLY A 114 12.08 -10.72 -2.50
C GLY A 114 11.91 -11.40 -1.13
N ILE A 115 10.74 -11.23 -0.50
CA ILE A 115 10.42 -11.90 0.77
C ILE A 115 10.22 -13.39 0.55
N GLU A 116 9.49 -13.77 -0.51
CA GLU A 116 9.25 -15.18 -0.85
C GLU A 116 10.56 -15.93 -1.12
N LEU A 117 11.54 -15.31 -1.80
CA LEU A 117 12.83 -15.95 -2.04
C LEU A 117 13.60 -16.24 -0.73
N VAL A 118 13.54 -15.34 0.25
CA VAL A 118 14.15 -15.59 1.57
C VAL A 118 13.37 -16.65 2.34
N ARG A 119 12.04 -16.66 2.23
CA ARG A 119 11.20 -17.71 2.81
C ARG A 119 11.56 -19.09 2.25
N VAL A 120 11.76 -19.20 0.94
CA VAL A 120 12.21 -20.45 0.30
C VAL A 120 13.53 -20.94 0.89
N ILE A 121 14.49 -20.04 1.14
CA ILE A 121 15.76 -20.41 1.78
C ILE A 121 15.53 -21.00 3.18
N LYS A 122 14.71 -20.34 4.01
CA LYS A 122 14.34 -20.84 5.35
C LYS A 122 13.66 -22.21 5.26
N GLU A 123 12.67 -22.34 4.38
CA GLU A 123 11.91 -23.58 4.22
C GLU A 123 12.80 -24.73 3.73
N ASN A 124 13.74 -24.46 2.82
CA ASN A 124 14.73 -25.42 2.38
C ASN A 124 15.63 -25.88 3.54
N ASN A 125 16.07 -24.96 4.41
CA ASN A 125 16.84 -25.32 5.61
C ASN A 125 16.01 -26.21 6.57
N VAL A 126 14.72 -25.91 6.74
CA VAL A 126 13.79 -26.71 7.55
C VAL A 126 13.60 -28.11 6.97
N LEU A 127 13.43 -28.19 5.66
CA LEU A 127 13.30 -29.46 4.97
C LEU A 127 14.60 -30.29 5.11
N CYS A 128 15.76 -29.66 4.91
CA CYS A 128 17.06 -30.32 5.03
C CYS A 128 17.31 -30.92 6.42
N ASP A 129 16.93 -30.19 7.47
CA ASP A 129 17.04 -30.66 8.84
C ASP A 129 16.09 -31.84 9.13
N SER A 130 14.85 -31.81 8.61
CA SER A 130 13.91 -32.93 8.75
C SER A 130 14.38 -34.22 8.07
N LEU A 131 15.30 -34.11 7.11
CA LEU A 131 15.95 -35.24 6.44
C LEU A 131 17.20 -35.74 7.18
N ASN A 132 17.55 -35.15 8.33
CA ASN A 132 18.79 -35.40 9.07
C ASN A 132 20.05 -35.16 8.23
N GLY A 133 20.04 -34.11 7.39
CA GLY A 133 21.22 -33.71 6.61
C GLY A 133 22.45 -33.46 7.48
N ASN A 134 23.64 -33.75 6.95
CA ASN A 134 24.92 -33.54 7.64
C ASN A 134 25.72 -32.41 6.96
N PRO A 135 26.09 -31.32 7.67
CA PRO A 135 25.83 -31.01 9.08
C PRO A 135 24.36 -30.64 9.37
N PRO A 136 23.91 -30.58 10.64
CA PRO A 136 22.57 -30.12 10.99
C PRO A 136 22.27 -28.72 10.44
N HIS A 137 21.09 -28.52 9.86
CA HIS A 137 20.71 -27.28 9.19
C HIS A 137 19.81 -26.43 10.08
N GLN A 138 20.39 -25.37 10.68
CA GLN A 138 19.59 -24.36 11.39
C GLN A 138 18.71 -23.60 10.37
N TRP A 139 17.50 -23.24 10.79
CA TRP A 139 16.51 -22.58 9.94
C TRP A 139 17.02 -21.24 9.34
N ASP A 140 17.93 -20.58 10.05
CA ASP A 140 18.53 -19.29 9.74
C ASP A 140 19.86 -19.38 8.97
N LYS A 141 20.23 -20.54 8.39
CA LYS A 141 21.47 -20.64 7.60
C LYS A 141 21.35 -19.97 6.23
N LYS A 142 22.41 -19.28 5.81
CA LYS A 142 22.52 -18.77 4.45
C LYS A 142 23.06 -19.84 3.49
N PRO A 143 22.62 -19.84 2.22
CA PRO A 143 23.23 -20.63 1.17
C PRO A 143 24.72 -20.28 1.05
N GLY A 144 25.60 -21.28 1.05
CA GLY A 144 27.06 -21.08 1.04
C GLY A 144 27.71 -20.92 2.43
N GLY A 145 26.95 -21.10 3.51
CA GLY A 145 27.45 -21.20 4.88
C GLY A 145 27.47 -19.87 5.64
N GLY A 146 27.23 -19.90 6.94
CA GLY A 146 26.97 -18.72 7.80
C GLY A 146 25.48 -18.52 8.08
N ASN A 147 25.12 -17.46 8.78
CA ASN A 147 23.73 -17.17 9.14
C ASN A 147 23.11 -16.11 8.21
N LEU A 148 21.78 -16.07 8.18
CA LEU A 148 20.94 -15.05 7.56
C LEU A 148 20.80 -13.90 8.56
N ASP A 149 21.88 -13.15 8.77
CA ASP A 149 21.92 -12.13 9.80
C ASP A 149 22.58 -10.82 9.34
N GLY A 150 22.04 -9.69 9.82
CA GLY A 150 22.74 -8.41 9.91
C GLY A 150 23.21 -7.75 8.61
N HIS A 151 22.86 -8.30 7.45
CA HIS A 151 23.40 -7.90 6.16
C HIS A 151 22.32 -7.58 5.12
N ASP A 152 22.79 -6.95 4.05
CA ASP A 152 22.01 -6.54 2.90
C ASP A 152 22.28 -7.50 1.75
N TYR A 153 21.21 -8.10 1.25
CA TYR A 153 21.29 -9.15 0.25
C TYR A 153 20.58 -8.76 -1.03
N ALA A 154 21.24 -9.01 -2.16
CA ALA A 154 20.59 -9.20 -3.45
C ALA A 154 20.33 -10.69 -3.63
N VAL A 155 19.06 -11.04 -3.78
CA VAL A 155 18.57 -12.41 -3.84
C VAL A 155 18.08 -12.70 -5.25
N ASP A 156 18.56 -13.82 -5.80
CA ASP A 156 18.26 -14.21 -7.19
C ASP A 156 17.92 -15.69 -7.28
N SER A 157 16.80 -16.00 -7.96
CA SER A 157 16.37 -17.35 -8.29
C SER A 157 16.96 -17.87 -9.60
N ASN A 158 17.44 -16.98 -10.48
CA ASN A 158 17.94 -17.31 -11.82
C ASN A 158 19.48 -17.33 -11.88
N ALA A 159 20.14 -16.99 -10.78
CA ALA A 159 21.56 -17.28 -10.60
C ALA A 159 21.80 -18.79 -10.49
N ILE A 160 23.06 -19.20 -10.60
CA ILE A 160 23.46 -20.60 -10.38
C ILE A 160 22.93 -20.99 -8.99
N PRO A 161 21.94 -21.91 -8.89
CA PRO A 161 21.37 -22.28 -7.61
C PRO A 161 22.47 -22.86 -6.74
N ILE A 162 22.47 -22.46 -5.47
CA ILE A 162 23.37 -23.04 -4.50
C ILE A 162 22.73 -24.33 -4.01
N ASP A 163 23.51 -25.41 -3.95
CA ASP A 163 23.03 -26.67 -3.42
C ASP A 163 23.21 -26.69 -1.91
N ILE A 164 22.12 -26.97 -1.19
CA ILE A 164 22.15 -27.32 0.22
C ILE A 164 22.32 -28.83 0.32
N ASP A 165 23.35 -29.28 1.04
CA ASP A 165 23.62 -30.71 1.24
C ASP A 165 22.74 -31.29 2.34
N CYS A 166 21.74 -32.07 1.95
CA CYS A 166 20.78 -32.72 2.84
C CYS A 166 21.00 -34.22 2.93
N THR A 167 22.21 -34.69 2.62
CA THR A 167 22.56 -36.10 2.65
C THR A 167 22.63 -36.60 4.09
N PRO A 168 21.80 -37.58 4.48
CA PRO A 168 21.86 -38.14 5.82
C PRO A 168 23.09 -39.06 5.98
N PRO A 169 23.58 -39.27 7.21
CA PRO A 169 24.67 -40.21 7.48
C PRO A 169 24.36 -41.61 6.93
N GLY A 170 25.16 -42.08 5.96
CA GLY A 170 24.97 -43.39 5.32
C GLY A 170 23.84 -43.48 4.29
N GLY A 171 23.25 -42.35 3.89
CA GLY A 171 22.20 -42.28 2.87
C GLY A 171 22.70 -41.97 1.45
N SER A 172 21.73 -41.88 0.53
CA SER A 172 21.94 -41.38 -0.83
C SER A 172 22.13 -39.87 -0.85
N ASP A 173 22.88 -39.37 -1.83
CA ASP A 173 23.12 -37.93 -2.03
C ASP A 173 21.80 -37.19 -2.29
N ILE A 174 21.49 -36.20 -1.45
CA ILE A 174 20.29 -35.35 -1.58
C ILE A 174 20.75 -33.90 -1.54
N LYS A 175 20.56 -33.19 -2.65
CA LYS A 175 20.83 -31.75 -2.77
C LYS A 175 19.54 -30.98 -3.03
N ILE A 176 19.32 -29.90 -2.29
CA ILE A 176 18.18 -28.99 -2.50
C ILE A 176 18.70 -27.69 -3.11
N GLN A 177 18.14 -27.32 -4.26
CA GLN A 177 18.45 -26.05 -4.91
C GLN A 177 17.81 -24.89 -4.16
N THR A 178 18.62 -23.88 -3.83
CA THR A 178 18.16 -22.69 -3.12
C THR A 178 18.56 -21.41 -3.87
N PRO A 179 17.76 -20.32 -3.78
CA PRO A 179 18.12 -19.04 -4.35
C PRO A 179 19.49 -18.57 -3.85
N SER A 180 20.24 -17.90 -4.72
CA SER A 180 21.54 -17.35 -4.34
C SER A 180 21.36 -16.05 -3.53
N LEU A 181 22.22 -15.86 -2.53
CA LEU A 181 22.32 -14.61 -1.78
C LEU A 181 23.67 -13.96 -2.07
N THR A 182 23.66 -12.72 -2.53
CA THR A 182 24.86 -11.91 -2.75
C THR A 182 24.82 -10.66 -1.88
N GLY A 183 25.96 -10.23 -1.34
CA GLY A 183 26.03 -9.15 -0.33
C GLY A 183 25.98 -7.71 -0.89
N SER A 184 25.56 -7.48 -2.14
CA SER A 184 25.55 -6.14 -2.73
C SER A 184 24.21 -5.78 -3.38
N CYS A 185 23.56 -4.75 -2.84
CA CYS A 185 22.28 -4.23 -3.34
C CYS A 185 22.41 -3.09 -4.37
N ASN A 186 23.61 -2.82 -4.85
CA ASN A 186 23.90 -1.63 -5.67
C ASN A 186 23.64 -1.85 -7.16
N SER A 187 23.26 -3.06 -7.56
CA SER A 187 23.02 -3.42 -8.95
C SER A 187 21.54 -3.27 -9.31
N PRO A 188 21.20 -2.72 -10.50
CA PRO A 188 19.83 -2.74 -10.99
C PRO A 188 19.40 -4.18 -11.31
N LEU A 189 18.10 -4.44 -11.15
CA LEU A 189 17.48 -5.67 -11.64
C LEU A 189 17.48 -5.67 -13.17
N LEU A 190 17.83 -6.80 -13.74
CA LEU A 190 17.79 -7.10 -15.16
C LEU A 190 16.49 -7.82 -15.49
N PHE A 191 15.81 -7.40 -16.54
CA PHE A 191 14.57 -8.02 -17.02
C PHE A 191 14.87 -8.89 -18.24
N ASP A 192 14.57 -10.17 -18.14
CA ASP A 192 14.63 -11.10 -19.26
C ASP A 192 13.27 -11.13 -19.99
N PRO A 193 13.18 -10.62 -21.23
CA PRO A 193 11.94 -10.61 -21.99
C PRO A 193 11.49 -12.01 -22.45
N ALA A 194 12.36 -13.02 -22.47
CA ALA A 194 12.00 -14.37 -22.88
C ALA A 194 11.13 -15.08 -21.82
N ASN A 195 11.51 -14.91 -20.54
CA ASN A 195 10.86 -15.57 -19.41
C ASN A 195 9.96 -14.62 -18.59
N GLY A 196 10.02 -13.31 -18.85
CA GLY A 196 9.25 -12.30 -18.12
C GLY A 196 9.69 -12.15 -16.65
N ARG A 197 10.95 -12.47 -16.34
CA ARG A 197 11.49 -12.51 -14.96
C ARG A 197 12.53 -11.42 -14.74
N TYR A 198 12.65 -11.02 -13.49
CA TYR A 198 13.71 -10.13 -13.02
C TYR A 198 14.82 -10.95 -12.37
N SER A 199 16.08 -10.60 -12.63
CA SER A 199 17.25 -11.25 -12.07
C SER A 199 18.41 -10.25 -11.92
N TYR A 200 19.54 -10.67 -11.36
CA TYR A 200 20.78 -9.90 -11.33
C TYR A 200 21.82 -10.43 -12.31
N VAL A 201 21.53 -11.53 -13.02
CA VAL A 201 22.51 -12.27 -13.83
C VAL A 201 22.36 -12.01 -15.31
N SER A 202 21.12 -12.03 -15.83
CA SER A 202 20.86 -11.88 -17.26
C SER A 202 19.64 -11.02 -17.55
N GLY A 203 19.66 -10.35 -18.71
CA GLY A 203 18.55 -9.53 -19.21
C GLY A 203 18.93 -8.07 -19.43
N ASN A 204 17.91 -7.26 -19.70
CA ASN A 204 18.04 -5.83 -19.96
C ASN A 204 17.99 -5.04 -18.65
N PRO A 205 18.89 -4.07 -18.42
CA PRO A 205 18.90 -3.29 -17.19
C PRO A 205 17.60 -2.49 -17.02
N THR A 206 17.04 -2.55 -15.82
CA THR A 206 15.82 -1.80 -15.46
C THR A 206 16.11 -0.67 -14.49
N MET A 207 15.11 0.18 -14.26
CA MET A 207 15.20 1.27 -13.29
C MET A 207 15.06 0.82 -11.82
N PHE A 208 14.72 -0.45 -11.59
CA PHE A 208 14.43 -0.98 -10.25
C PHE A 208 15.70 -1.59 -9.66
N SER A 209 16.02 -1.23 -8.42
CA SER A 209 16.97 -1.94 -7.57
C SER A 209 16.23 -2.53 -6.38
N ARG A 210 16.53 -3.78 -6.03
CA ARG A 210 15.98 -4.45 -4.85
C ARG A 210 17.08 -4.70 -3.85
N CYS A 211 16.78 -4.47 -2.58
CA CYS A 211 17.63 -4.82 -1.45
C CYS A 211 16.81 -5.51 -0.37
N ILE A 212 17.32 -6.63 0.12
CA ILE A 212 16.70 -7.38 1.19
C ILE A 212 17.56 -7.21 2.44
N HIS A 213 16.95 -6.64 3.47
CA HIS A 213 17.56 -6.48 4.78
C HIS A 213 17.02 -7.59 5.68
N ILE A 214 17.92 -8.45 6.16
CA ILE A 214 17.56 -9.46 7.16
C ILE A 214 18.08 -8.98 8.50
N CYS A 215 17.16 -8.90 9.46
CA CYS A 215 17.44 -8.35 10.78
C CYS A 215 16.95 -9.30 11.84
N THR A 216 17.82 -9.64 12.79
CA THR A 216 17.41 -10.29 14.03
C THR A 216 16.80 -9.24 14.97
N PRO A 217 15.71 -9.57 15.68
CA PRO A 217 15.20 -8.72 16.75
C PRO A 217 16.25 -8.59 17.86
N PRO A 218 16.16 -7.55 18.72
CA PRO A 218 17.34 -6.95 19.33
C PRO A 218 17.96 -7.80 20.42
N SER A 219 18.98 -8.56 20.04
CA SER A 219 20.08 -8.96 20.93
C SER A 219 21.44 -8.99 20.22
N SER A 220 21.50 -8.95 18.88
CA SER A 220 22.76 -8.78 18.12
C SER A 220 22.50 -8.63 16.61
N GLY A 221 22.65 -7.43 16.04
CA GLY A 221 22.62 -7.24 14.56
C GLY A 221 22.02 -5.93 14.04
N LYS A 222 21.98 -5.79 12.71
CA LYS A 222 21.27 -4.71 12.00
C LYS A 222 19.80 -4.72 12.45
N VAL A 223 19.30 -3.58 12.90
CA VAL A 223 17.93 -3.43 13.41
C VAL A 223 17.04 -2.88 12.30
N CYS A 224 16.10 -3.68 11.82
CA CYS A 224 15.18 -3.26 10.75
C CYS A 224 14.00 -2.42 11.28
N GLY A 225 13.87 -2.20 12.59
CA GLY A 225 12.81 -1.40 13.20
C GLY A 225 12.78 -1.58 14.71
N SER A 226 11.85 -0.93 15.41
CA SER A 226 11.70 -1.11 16.86
C SER A 226 11.39 -2.58 17.20
N ALA A 227 12.00 -3.08 18.28
CA ALA A 227 11.67 -4.38 18.88
C ALA A 227 10.15 -4.52 19.03
N PRO A 228 9.55 -5.70 18.81
CA PRO A 228 8.26 -5.97 19.43
C PRO A 228 8.48 -5.95 20.94
N ASP A 229 7.73 -5.07 21.61
CA ASP A 229 7.28 -5.17 22.99
C ASP A 229 8.32 -5.65 24.01
N THR A 230 9.01 -4.68 24.61
CA THR A 230 9.67 -4.80 25.91
C THR A 230 8.65 -4.89 27.06
N GLY A 231 7.60 -5.69 26.88
CA GLY A 231 6.80 -6.19 27.99
C GLY A 231 7.60 -7.31 28.65
N ASP A 232 7.82 -7.21 29.95
CA ASP A 232 8.67 -8.11 30.72
C ASP A 232 8.48 -9.59 30.33
N THR A 233 9.53 -10.19 29.75
CA THR A 233 9.64 -11.52 29.11
C THR A 233 9.21 -11.61 27.63
N PRO A 234 10.16 -11.75 26.68
CA PRO A 234 9.83 -12.12 25.31
C PRO A 234 9.12 -13.47 25.29
N VAL A 235 7.89 -13.53 24.78
CA VAL A 235 7.14 -14.78 24.60
C VAL A 235 7.85 -15.73 23.63
N ILE A 236 8.68 -15.18 22.72
CA ILE A 236 9.51 -15.91 21.76
C ILE A 236 10.94 -15.35 21.86
N PRO A 237 11.98 -16.20 22.03
CA PRO A 237 13.36 -15.73 22.15
C PRO A 237 13.85 -15.09 20.84
N PRO A 238 14.75 -14.07 20.90
CA PRO A 238 15.25 -13.39 19.70
C PRO A 238 15.96 -14.28 18.67
N SER A 239 16.46 -15.46 19.08
CA SER A 239 17.07 -16.44 18.18
C SER A 239 16.08 -17.12 17.23
N ASP A 240 14.80 -17.12 17.59
CA ASP A 240 13.76 -17.91 16.92
C ASP A 240 12.86 -16.99 16.07
N GLN A 241 13.31 -15.76 15.79
CA GLN A 241 12.61 -14.78 14.98
C GLN A 241 13.60 -13.98 14.12
N MET A 242 13.18 -13.65 12.90
CA MET A 242 13.89 -12.69 12.05
C MET A 242 12.90 -11.84 11.27
N ASP A 243 13.27 -10.59 11.03
CA ASP A 243 12.56 -9.66 10.16
C ASP A 243 13.20 -9.63 8.78
N ILE A 244 12.40 -9.90 7.76
CA ILE A 244 12.76 -9.80 6.36
C ILE A 244 12.16 -8.49 5.84
N VAL A 245 13.01 -7.55 5.44
CA VAL A 245 12.57 -6.26 4.87
C VAL A 245 13.09 -6.16 3.44
N SER A 246 12.18 -6.25 2.48
CA SER A 246 12.47 -6.10 1.05
C SER A 246 12.16 -4.68 0.61
N VAL A 247 13.18 -3.95 0.19
CA VAL A 247 13.09 -2.57 -0.28
C VAL A 247 13.38 -2.54 -1.77
N VAL A 248 12.44 -2.01 -2.55
CA VAL A 248 12.63 -1.76 -3.98
C VAL A 248 12.67 -0.26 -4.21
N GLN A 249 13.70 0.21 -4.90
CA GLN A 249 13.92 1.61 -5.20
C GLN A 249 13.97 1.82 -6.72
N TRP A 250 13.44 2.96 -7.18
CA TRP A 250 13.55 3.38 -8.57
C TRP A 250 13.51 4.89 -8.68
N LYS A 251 14.01 5.43 -9.80
CA LYS A 251 13.95 6.88 -10.08
C LYS A 251 12.86 7.18 -11.09
N GLU A 252 11.96 8.11 -10.75
CA GLU A 252 10.89 8.53 -11.65
C GLU A 252 10.58 10.03 -11.49
N GLY A 253 10.60 10.76 -12.61
CA GLY A 253 10.36 12.22 -12.60
C GLY A 253 11.40 13.00 -11.79
N GLY A 254 12.65 12.53 -11.74
CA GLY A 254 13.74 13.15 -10.97
C GLY A 254 13.69 12.88 -9.45
N ASN A 255 12.69 12.15 -8.96
CA ASN A 255 12.57 11.79 -7.55
C ASN A 255 12.90 10.32 -7.35
N ASP A 256 13.58 10.02 -6.25
CA ASP A 256 13.78 8.67 -5.78
C ASP A 256 12.47 8.18 -5.14
N ARG A 257 11.98 7.03 -5.63
CA ARG A 257 10.79 6.35 -5.13
C ARG A 257 11.21 5.04 -4.52
N SER A 258 10.52 4.65 -3.45
CA SER A 258 10.74 3.37 -2.82
C SER A 258 9.44 2.73 -2.37
N VAL A 259 9.47 1.40 -2.34
CA VAL A 259 8.45 0.53 -1.77
C VAL A 259 9.15 -0.40 -0.81
N THR A 260 8.50 -0.67 0.32
CA THR A 260 9.03 -1.58 1.33
C THR A 260 7.95 -2.59 1.70
N ALA A 261 8.31 -3.86 1.59
CA ALA A 261 7.56 -4.97 2.15
C ALA A 261 8.33 -5.50 3.37
N ARG A 262 7.61 -5.81 4.45
CA ARG A 262 8.20 -6.39 5.65
C ARG A 262 7.39 -7.61 6.04
N GLU A 263 8.11 -8.66 6.40
CA GLU A 263 7.55 -9.83 7.03
C GLU A 263 8.41 -10.26 8.21
N ARG A 264 7.77 -10.71 9.29
CA ARG A 264 8.45 -11.40 10.39
C ARG A 264 8.23 -12.89 10.22
N VAL A 265 9.32 -13.64 10.27
CA VAL A 265 9.30 -15.11 10.24
C VAL A 265 9.87 -15.67 11.54
N TYR A 266 9.40 -16.86 11.89
CA TYR A 266 9.74 -17.55 13.14
C TYR A 266 10.31 -18.93 12.87
N ASP A 267 11.15 -19.41 13.78
CA ASP A 267 11.35 -20.84 13.95
C ASP A 267 10.13 -21.40 14.68
N TRP A 268 9.42 -22.32 14.02
CA TRP A 268 8.15 -22.86 14.53
C TRP A 268 8.28 -24.32 14.97
N ARG A 269 9.50 -24.86 14.96
CA ARG A 269 9.78 -26.26 15.31
C ARG A 269 9.71 -26.51 16.81
#